data_AF-A0A953J093-F1
#
_entry.id   AF-A0A953J093-F1
#
_cell.length_a   1.000
_cell.length_b   1.000
_cell.length_c   1.000
_cell.angle_alpha   90.00
_cell.angle_beta   90.00
_cell.angle_gamma   90.00
#
_symmetry.space_group_name_H-M   'P 1'
#
loop_
_entity.id
_entity.type
_entity.pdbx_description
1 polymer ?
#
loop_
_entity_poly.entity_id
_entity_poly.type
_entity_poly.pdbx_seq_one_letter_code
_entity_poly.pdbx_strand_id
1 'polypeptide(L)'
;MRRPPKRKRRLSNTDKVRAISFGPLLDYLGYQIRQAQAAVFRDLMASISDLGVTPGEYGLLTLLDENPGISQIDLAAVYKLDKSTLSLAVARLLKRGLVQRTRGHDDKRYYALWLLAPGRTVLR
;
A
#
# COMPACT_ATOMS: atom_id res chain seq x y z
N MET A 1 35.20 39.60 -34.57
CA MET A 1 34.28 38.43 -34.67
C MET A 1 34.03 37.84 -33.29
N ARG A 2 32.82 37.98 -32.73
CA ARG A 2 32.43 37.36 -31.45
C ARG A 2 31.80 35.98 -31.73
N ARG A 3 32.38 34.91 -31.19
CA ARG A 3 31.80 33.54 -31.27
C ARG A 3 30.45 33.49 -30.53
N PRO A 4 29.40 32.89 -31.08
CA PRO A 4 28.13 32.76 -30.38
C PRO A 4 28.27 31.75 -29.22
N PRO A 5 27.54 31.93 -28.11
CA PRO A 5 27.63 31.05 -26.96
C PRO A 5 27.05 29.66 -27.30
N LYS A 6 27.81 28.59 -26.99
CA LYS A 6 27.34 27.20 -27.10
C LYS A 6 26.12 27.00 -26.19
N ARG A 7 24.94 26.87 -26.78
CA ARG A 7 23.69 26.57 -26.07
C ARG A 7 23.82 25.19 -25.42
N LYS A 8 23.98 25.12 -24.09
CA LYS A 8 24.02 23.85 -23.35
C LYS A 8 22.72 23.08 -23.62
N ARG A 9 22.81 21.96 -24.34
CA ARG A 9 21.67 21.09 -24.65
C ARG A 9 21.10 20.56 -23.34
N ARG A 10 19.88 20.99 -22.96
CA ARG A 10 19.16 20.41 -21.81
C ARG A 10 18.89 18.94 -22.14
N LEU A 11 19.46 18.03 -21.35
CA LEU A 11 19.21 16.60 -21.46
C LEU A 11 17.72 16.31 -21.21
N SER A 12 17.15 15.39 -21.99
CA SER A 12 15.78 14.90 -21.77
C SER A 12 15.69 14.18 -20.42
N ASN A 13 14.48 14.04 -19.86
CA ASN A 13 14.32 13.37 -18.57
C ASN A 13 14.81 11.90 -18.62
N THR A 14 14.61 11.23 -19.75
CA THR A 14 15.07 9.86 -20.00
C THR A 14 16.59 9.76 -20.02
N ASP A 15 17.28 10.74 -20.63
CA ASP A 15 18.75 10.77 -20.67
C ASP A 15 19.33 11.02 -19.27
N LYS A 16 18.64 11.83 -18.46
CA LYS A 16 19.04 12.07 -17.06
C LYS A 16 18.92 10.82 -16.20
N VAL A 17 17.83 10.06 -16.34
CA VAL A 17 17.63 8.81 -15.57
C VAL A 17 18.65 7.75 -15.96
N ARG A 18 18.95 7.60 -17.26
CA ARG A 18 19.97 6.65 -17.76
C ARG A 18 21.40 6.99 -17.32
N ALA A 19 21.67 8.25 -17.02
CA ALA A 19 22.97 8.70 -16.51
C ALA A 19 23.15 8.50 -15.00
N ILE A 20 22.13 8.04 -14.27
CA ILE A 20 22.23 7.80 -12.83
C ILE A 20 23.05 6.54 -12.59
N SER A 21 24.17 6.68 -11.88
CA SER A 21 24.92 5.53 -11.37
C SER A 21 24.24 4.98 -10.12
N PHE A 22 23.96 3.68 -10.12
CA PHE A 22 23.40 2.98 -8.97
C PHE A 22 24.48 2.51 -7.98
N GLY A 23 25.76 2.56 -8.36
CA GLY A 23 26.87 2.09 -7.53
C GLY A 23 26.64 0.64 -7.03
N PRO A 24 26.94 0.34 -5.76
CA PRO A 24 26.80 -1.01 -5.21
C PRO A 24 25.34 -1.43 -4.98
N LEU A 25 24.36 -0.53 -5.18
CA LEU A 25 22.96 -0.84 -4.91
C LEU A 25 22.43 -1.99 -5.77
N LEU A 26 22.97 -2.17 -6.97
CA LEU A 26 22.58 -3.27 -7.85
C LEU A 26 23.07 -4.63 -7.33
N ASP A 27 24.07 -4.67 -6.46
CA ASP A 27 24.57 -5.91 -5.86
C ASP A 27 23.75 -6.34 -4.63
N TYR A 28 22.94 -5.43 -4.07
CA TYR A 28 22.12 -5.72 -2.90
C TYR A 28 20.75 -6.29 -3.27
N LEU A 29 20.54 -7.56 -2.93
CA LEU A 29 19.25 -8.24 -3.12
C LEU A 29 18.08 -7.46 -2.50
N GLY A 30 18.26 -6.89 -1.30
CA GLY A 30 17.20 -6.10 -0.65
C GLY A 30 16.76 -4.88 -1.45
N TYR A 31 17.69 -4.22 -2.14
CA TYR A 31 17.37 -3.10 -3.03
C TYR A 31 16.59 -3.57 -4.26
N GLN A 32 17.03 -4.68 -4.88
CA GLN A 32 16.33 -5.28 -6.01
C GLN A 32 14.90 -5.70 -5.63
N ILE A 33 14.71 -6.32 -4.47
CA ILE A 33 13.38 -6.70 -3.95
C ILE A 33 12.52 -5.46 -3.74
N ARG A 34 13.06 -4.37 -3.18
CA ARG A 34 12.31 -3.12 -3.01
C ARG A 34 11.84 -2.54 -4.35
N GLN A 35 12.69 -2.58 -5.38
CA GLN A 35 12.34 -2.11 -6.72
C GLN A 35 11.25 -3.00 -7.35
N ALA A 36 11.38 -4.32 -7.23
CA ALA A 36 10.37 -5.27 -7.69
C ALA A 36 9.04 -5.06 -6.96
N GLN A 37 9.06 -4.97 -5.64
CA GLN A 37 7.88 -4.69 -4.82
C GLN A 37 7.21 -3.37 -5.24
N ALA A 38 7.98 -2.32 -5.51
CA ALA A 38 7.44 -1.04 -5.98
C ALA A 38 6.79 -1.15 -7.37
N ALA A 39 7.36 -1.95 -8.27
CA ALA A 39 6.79 -2.19 -9.59
C ALA A 39 5.47 -2.98 -9.50
N VAL A 40 5.47 -4.08 -8.74
CA VAL A 40 4.28 -4.91 -8.51
C VAL A 40 3.17 -4.11 -7.83
N PHE A 41 3.49 -3.29 -6.82
CA PHE A 41 2.48 -2.45 -6.17
C PHE A 41 1.89 -1.38 -7.09
N ARG A 42 2.67 -0.82 -8.02
CA ARG A 42 2.13 0.11 -9.02
C ARG A 42 1.17 -0.57 -9.98
N ASP A 43 1.51 -1.77 -10.42
CA ASP A 43 0.68 -2.58 -11.31
C ASP A 43 -0.64 -2.99 -10.62
N LEU A 44 -0.55 -3.50 -9.38
CA LEU A 44 -1.72 -3.80 -8.58
C LEU A 44 -2.56 -2.53 -8.35
N MET A 45 -1.91 -1.39 -8.08
CA MET A 45 -2.63 -0.12 -7.89
C MET A 45 -3.45 0.29 -9.11
N ALA A 46 -2.88 0.16 -10.30
CA ALA A 46 -3.58 0.45 -11.54
C ALA A 46 -4.73 -0.54 -11.76
N SER A 47 -4.55 -1.82 -11.39
CA SER A 47 -5.55 -2.87 -11.59
C SER A 47 -6.78 -2.70 -10.69
N ILE A 48 -6.63 -2.06 -9.53
CA ILE A 48 -7.72 -1.85 -8.55
C ILE A 48 -8.13 -0.38 -8.40
N SER A 49 -7.69 0.50 -9.30
CA SER A 49 -7.88 1.96 -9.16
C SER A 49 -9.35 2.35 -9.02
N ASP A 50 -10.23 1.64 -9.73
CA ASP A 50 -11.66 1.94 -9.81
C ASP A 50 -12.42 1.51 -8.54
N LEU A 51 -11.79 0.68 -7.70
CA LEU A 51 -12.35 0.23 -6.43
C LEU A 51 -12.25 1.29 -5.32
N GLY A 52 -11.51 2.38 -5.55
CA GLY A 52 -11.36 3.47 -4.60
C GLY A 52 -10.65 3.04 -3.30
N VAL A 53 -9.83 1.99 -3.33
CA VAL A 53 -9.04 1.51 -2.20
C VAL A 53 -7.57 1.37 -2.59
N THR A 54 -6.69 1.57 -1.63
CA THR A 54 -5.26 1.24 -1.79
C THR A 54 -5.06 -0.29 -1.82
N PRO A 55 -3.92 -0.85 -2.28
CA PRO A 55 -3.69 -2.29 -2.27
C PRO A 55 -3.59 -2.81 -0.84
N GLY A 56 -3.04 -1.98 0.04
CA GLY A 56 -3.00 -2.24 1.47
C GLY A 56 -4.41 -2.36 2.04
N GLU A 57 -5.32 -1.46 1.68
CA GLU A 57 -6.72 -1.53 2.11
C GLU A 57 -7.46 -2.72 1.46
N TYR A 58 -7.25 -2.98 0.18
CA TYR A 58 -7.83 -4.14 -0.51
C TYR A 58 -7.45 -5.45 0.19
N GLY A 59 -6.16 -5.67 0.45
CA GLY A 59 -5.68 -6.85 1.16
C GLY A 59 -6.25 -6.96 2.58
N LEU A 60 -6.44 -5.83 3.28
CA LEU A 60 -7.11 -5.83 4.59
C LEU A 60 -8.58 -6.23 4.49
N LEU A 61 -9.31 -5.72 3.49
CA LEU A 61 -10.71 -6.09 3.26
C LEU A 61 -10.83 -7.57 2.91
N THR A 62 -9.94 -8.10 2.07
CA THR A 62 -9.88 -9.53 1.75
C THR A 62 -9.64 -10.38 3.00
N LEU A 63 -8.66 -10.03 3.84
CA LEU A 63 -8.42 -10.77 5.09
C LEU A 63 -9.60 -10.71 6.05
N LEU A 64 -10.32 -9.59 6.11
CA LEU A 64 -11.52 -9.45 6.93
C LEU A 64 -12.70 -10.27 6.40
N ASP A 65 -12.84 -10.43 5.08
CA ASP A 65 -13.89 -11.27 4.50
C ASP A 65 -13.65 -12.76 4.80
N GLU A 66 -12.39 -13.20 4.68
CA GLU A 66 -11.96 -14.57 4.98
C GLU A 66 -11.91 -14.87 6.49
N ASN A 67 -11.75 -13.84 7.33
CA ASN A 67 -11.64 -14.00 8.79
C ASN A 67 -12.59 -13.05 9.55
N PRO A 68 -13.92 -13.23 9.44
CA PRO A 68 -14.87 -12.35 10.12
C PRO A 68 -14.68 -12.38 11.64
N GLY A 69 -14.63 -11.21 12.26
CA GLY A 69 -14.46 -11.08 13.71
C GLY A 69 -13.01 -11.13 14.19
N ILE A 70 -12.01 -11.26 13.29
CA ILE A 70 -10.60 -11.18 13.65
C ILE A 70 -10.30 -9.88 14.42
N SER A 71 -9.43 -9.99 15.42
CA SER A 71 -9.05 -8.82 16.20
C SER A 71 -8.10 -7.93 15.41
N GLN A 72 -8.11 -6.62 15.72
CA GLN A 72 -7.14 -5.70 15.12
C GLN A 72 -5.69 -6.05 15.47
N ILE A 73 -5.44 -6.71 16.61
CA ILE A 73 -4.10 -7.13 17.03
C ILE A 73 -3.62 -8.29 16.15
N ASP A 74 -4.47 -9.31 15.98
CA ASP A 74 -4.14 -10.48 15.16
C ASP A 74 -4.01 -10.09 13.69
N LEU A 75 -4.88 -9.19 13.22
CA LEU A 75 -4.78 -8.65 11.88
C LEU A 75 -3.44 -7.92 11.65
N ALA A 76 -2.92 -7.19 12.65
CA ALA A 76 -1.60 -6.56 12.53
C ALA A 76 -0.47 -7.58 12.42
N ALA A 77 -0.53 -8.63 13.25
CA ALA A 77 0.46 -9.69 13.28
C ALA A 77 0.50 -10.46 11.94
N VAL A 78 -0.65 -10.84 11.41
CA VAL A 78 -0.77 -11.58 10.14
C VAL A 78 -0.38 -10.71 8.95
N TYR A 79 -0.82 -9.45 8.94
CA TYR A 79 -0.56 -8.53 7.82
C TYR A 79 0.89 -8.00 7.80
N LYS A 80 1.70 -8.34 8.81
CA LYS A 80 3.09 -7.89 8.99
C LYS A 80 3.25 -6.37 8.91
N LEU A 81 2.21 -5.64 9.29
CA LEU A 81 2.25 -4.19 9.43
C LEU A 81 2.43 -3.83 10.90
N ASP A 82 3.13 -2.72 11.15
CA ASP A 82 3.15 -2.17 12.48
C ASP A 82 1.74 -1.68 12.89
N LYS A 83 1.50 -1.68 14.21
CA LYS A 83 0.20 -1.34 14.79
C LYS A 83 -0.28 0.05 14.39
N SER A 84 0.61 1.02 14.19
CA SER A 84 0.24 2.41 13.88
C SER A 84 -0.29 2.52 12.46
N THR A 85 0.41 1.91 11.49
CA THR A 85 0.00 1.89 10.10
C THR A 85 -1.33 1.15 9.92
N LEU A 86 -1.48 -0.03 10.53
CA LEU A 86 -2.74 -0.76 10.48
C LEU A 86 -3.89 0.06 11.09
N SER A 87 -3.67 0.67 12.26
CA SER A 87 -4.71 1.45 12.95
C SER A 87 -5.22 2.61 12.10
N LEU A 88 -4.32 3.29 11.38
CA LEU A 88 -4.71 4.35 10.45
C LEU A 88 -5.51 3.81 9.26
N ALA A 89 -5.10 2.68 8.68
CA ALA A 89 -5.83 2.06 7.57
C ALA A 89 -7.24 1.61 8.01
N VAL A 90 -7.35 0.90 9.13
CA VAL A 90 -8.63 0.47 9.70
C VAL A 90 -9.52 1.67 10.03
N ALA A 91 -8.98 2.73 10.62
CA ALA A 91 -9.75 3.94 10.91
C ALA A 91 -10.35 4.59 9.65
N ARG A 92 -9.62 4.59 8.53
CA ARG A 92 -10.13 5.08 7.24
C ARG A 92 -11.26 4.20 6.71
N LEU A 93 -11.09 2.87 6.78
CA LEU A 93 -12.11 1.90 6.34
C LEU A 93 -13.39 1.98 7.19
N LEU A 94 -13.27 2.18 8.51
CA LEU A 94 -14.38 2.44 9.42
C LEU A 94 -15.11 3.74 9.04
N LYS A 95 -14.36 4.83 8.82
CA LYS A 95 -14.93 6.14 8.42
C LYS A 95 -15.69 6.06 7.09
N ARG A 96 -15.26 5.19 6.19
CA ARG A 96 -15.91 4.92 4.90
C ARG A 96 -17.08 3.94 4.98
N GLY A 97 -17.38 3.37 6.15
CA GLY A 97 -18.45 2.38 6.32
C GLY A 97 -18.18 1.05 5.61
N LEU A 98 -16.92 0.72 5.33
CA LEU A 98 -16.54 -0.55 4.70
C LEU A 98 -16.34 -1.66 5.73
N VAL A 99 -15.98 -1.28 6.95
CA VAL A 99 -15.70 -2.16 8.08
C VAL A 99 -16.49 -1.65 9.29
N GLN A 100 -16.82 -2.53 10.22
CA GLN A 100 -17.30 -2.16 11.55
C GLN A 100 -16.42 -2.78 12.63
N ARG A 101 -16.45 -2.16 13.82
CA ARG A 101 -15.72 -2.61 14.99
C ARG A 101 -16.69 -2.91 16.13
N THR A 102 -16.63 -4.12 16.65
CA THR A 102 -17.46 -4.56 17.78
C THR A 102 -16.57 -4.83 18.99
N ARG A 103 -17.03 -4.51 20.21
CA ARG A 103 -16.34 -4.93 21.43
C ARG A 103 -16.37 -6.46 21.52
N GLY A 104 -15.22 -7.07 21.79
CA GLY A 104 -15.14 -8.49 22.07
C GLY A 104 -16.01 -8.84 23.29
N HIS A 105 -16.72 -9.96 23.19
CA HIS A 105 -17.59 -10.45 24.25
C HIS A 105 -16.79 -10.81 25.52
N ASP A 106 -15.58 -11.35 25.34
CA ASP A 106 -14.79 -11.96 26.43
C ASP A 106 -13.67 -11.06 26.99
N ASP A 107 -13.16 -10.10 26.19
CA ASP A 107 -12.26 -9.04 26.67
C ASP A 107 -12.61 -7.71 26.00
N LYS A 108 -13.02 -6.72 26.80
CA LYS A 108 -13.39 -5.37 26.33
C LYS A 108 -12.22 -4.61 25.69
N ARG A 109 -10.97 -5.10 25.86
CA ARG A 109 -9.77 -4.58 25.21
C ARG A 109 -9.57 -5.18 23.82
N TYR A 110 -10.24 -6.29 23.52
CA TYR A 110 -10.30 -6.89 22.19
C TYR A 110 -11.39 -6.23 21.36
N TYR A 111 -11.02 -5.80 20.16
CA TYR A 111 -11.97 -5.26 19.19
C TYR A 111 -11.97 -6.17 17.97
N ALA A 112 -13.11 -6.82 17.76
CA ALA A 112 -13.37 -7.66 16.59
C ALA A 112 -13.73 -6.75 15.41
N LEU A 113 -13.13 -7.02 14.26
CA LEU A 113 -13.39 -6.32 13.01
C LEU A 113 -14.25 -7.18 12.09
N TRP A 114 -15.21 -6.53 11.44
CA TRP A 114 -16.12 -7.21 10.53
C TRP A 114 -16.24 -6.41 9.24
N LEU A 115 -16.15 -7.11 8.11
CA LEU A 115 -16.42 -6.51 6.81
C LEU A 115 -17.92 -6.23 6.66
N LEU A 116 -18.28 -5.04 6.19
CA LEU A 116 -19.66 -4.66 5.91
C LEU A 116 -20.03 -4.92 4.45
N ALA A 117 -21.32 -4.89 4.13
CA ALA A 117 -21.81 -5.09 2.76
C ALA A 117 -21.15 -4.15 1.73
N PRO A 118 -20.98 -2.83 1.99
CA PRO A 118 -20.24 -1.96 1.07
C PRO A 118 -18.78 -2.38 0.88
N GLY A 119 -18.13 -2.89 1.93
CA GLY A 119 -16.78 -3.43 1.87
C GLY A 119 -16.67 -4.69 1.02
N ARG A 120 -17.68 -5.57 1.04
CA ARG A 120 -17.73 -6.76 0.18
C ARG A 120 -17.88 -6.42 -1.29
N THR A 121 -18.61 -5.35 -1.62
CA THR A 121 -18.75 -4.91 -3.01
C THR A 121 -17.42 -4.48 -3.62
N VAL A 122 -16.46 -4.01 -2.81
CA VAL A 122 -15.10 -3.67 -3.26
C VAL A 122 -14.31 -4.91 -3.73
N LEU A 123 -14.67 -6.11 -3.24
CA LEU A 123 -13.95 -7.35 -3.51
C LEU A 123 -14.51 -8.15 -4.71
N ARG A 124 -15.54 -7.63 -5.40
CA ARG A 124 -16.25 -8.33 -6.47
C ARG A 124 -15.99 -7.73 -7.84
#